data_AF-A0A2K8U6Z7-F1
#
_entry.id   AF-A0A2K8U6Z7-F1
#
_cell.length_a   1.000
_cell.length_b   1.000
_cell.length_c   1.000
_cell.angle_alpha   90.00
_cell.angle_beta   90.00
_cell.angle_gamma   90.00
#
_symmetry.space_group_name_H-M   'P 1'
#
loop_
_entity.id
_entity.type
_entity.pdbx_description
1 polymer ?
#
loop_
_entity_poly.entity_id
_entity_poly.type
_entity_poly.pdbx_seq_one_letter_code
_entity_poly.pdbx_strand_id
1 'polypeptide(L)'
;MRFFNINVEMAQSAREDVGRAIRAILGEVASRARTHLHDDWLDRHWVEILEQSGAERAFTEILTRWAAHSDRPLVLLIDEIDALIGDSLVAVLRQLRAGYDKRPGAFPQTVVLCGVRDVRDYRIHSARSQEIITGGSAFNIKAESIRLGNFTAADVATLYRQHTEETGQAFTAEALALIWDLTRGQPWLVNALGYQLCFRNPITRERSVTITVELVEQAKEVLIARRDTHLDQLADKLREPRVRRIVEPMLTGGEVQQSAHEDDVQYVTDLGLVGRASGVLAIANPIYREIIPRQLTAVQQIDFEAQYQSAWFIGPDGRLNLPKLLAAFQVFFREHSEHWIERFDYKEAGPQLLLQAFLQRIVNGGGPIEREYGLGRMRTDLLILWPYGVGQVQKAVMELKILHKGLARTIAAGLAQTYEYRDRCAADEAHLLIFDRSERAWSEKVFRRSEQFQGVAIEVWGM
;
A
#
# COMPACT_ATOMS: atom_id res chain seq x y z
N MET A 1 -26.11 -17.83 22.09
CA MET A 1 -24.64 -17.63 22.00
C MET A 1 -24.28 -16.29 22.60
N ARG A 2 -23.07 -16.16 23.13
CA ARG A 2 -22.47 -14.91 23.64
C ARG A 2 -21.23 -14.62 22.79
N PHE A 3 -21.26 -13.53 22.03
CA PHE A 3 -20.13 -13.09 21.22
C PHE A 3 -19.22 -12.21 22.06
N PHE A 4 -17.91 -12.49 22.01
CA PHE A 4 -16.93 -11.79 22.81
C PHE A 4 -15.69 -11.51 21.98
N ASN A 5 -15.29 -10.25 21.90
CA ASN A 5 -14.10 -9.81 21.19
C ASN A 5 -13.03 -9.34 22.19
N ILE A 6 -11.80 -9.76 21.96
CA ILE A 6 -10.60 -9.27 22.66
C ILE A 6 -9.57 -8.85 21.63
N ASN A 7 -8.80 -7.81 21.93
CA ASN A 7 -7.64 -7.41 21.14
C ASN A 7 -6.37 -7.78 21.92
N VAL A 8 -5.44 -8.51 21.29
CA VAL A 8 -4.23 -9.00 21.97
C VAL A 8 -2.97 -8.18 21.66
N GLU A 9 -3.10 -7.04 20.96
CA GLU A 9 -2.00 -6.17 20.57
C GLU A 9 -1.17 -5.70 21.77
N MET A 10 -1.79 -5.44 22.93
CA MET A 10 -1.08 -5.01 24.13
C MET A 10 0.01 -6.01 24.59
N ALA A 11 -0.16 -7.29 24.27
CA ALA A 11 0.81 -8.34 24.58
C ALA A 11 1.99 -8.39 23.60
N GLN A 12 1.98 -7.62 22.50
CA GLN A 12 3.11 -7.46 21.58
C GLN A 12 4.39 -7.02 22.31
N SER A 13 4.24 -6.13 23.30
CA SER A 13 5.36 -5.63 24.13
C SER A 13 6.07 -6.72 24.94
N ALA A 14 5.43 -7.87 25.15
CA ALA A 14 6.03 -9.03 25.82
C ALA A 14 7.00 -9.80 24.90
N ARG A 15 6.94 -9.60 23.58
CA ARG A 15 7.75 -10.34 22.60
C ARG A 15 7.61 -11.85 22.80
N GLU A 16 8.69 -12.56 23.14
CA GLU A 16 8.71 -14.01 23.40
C GLU A 16 8.50 -14.39 24.87
N ASP A 17 8.23 -13.42 25.76
CA ASP A 17 7.92 -13.71 27.16
C ASP A 17 6.47 -14.17 27.33
N VAL A 18 6.28 -15.50 27.27
CA VAL A 18 4.98 -16.18 27.44
C VAL A 18 4.28 -15.76 28.74
N GLY A 19 5.02 -15.59 29.83
CA GLY A 19 4.45 -15.23 31.13
C GLY A 19 3.81 -13.84 31.10
N ARG A 20 4.54 -12.85 30.58
CA ARG A 20 4.05 -11.49 30.43
C ARG A 20 2.92 -11.41 29.40
N ALA A 21 3.03 -12.12 28.28
CA ALA A 21 2.02 -12.13 27.23
C ALA A 21 0.68 -12.69 27.75
N ILE A 22 0.70 -13.88 28.37
CA ILE A 22 -0.52 -14.53 28.89
C ILE A 22 -1.14 -13.70 30.01
N ARG A 23 -0.34 -13.12 30.91
CA ARG A 23 -0.88 -12.20 31.94
C ARG A 23 -1.62 -11.02 31.32
N ALA A 24 -1.06 -10.38 30.30
CA ALA A 24 -1.69 -9.26 29.62
C ALA A 24 -3.00 -9.67 28.94
N ILE A 25 -3.00 -10.82 28.23
CA ILE A 25 -4.20 -11.35 27.55
C ILE A 25 -5.31 -11.68 28.56
N LEU A 26 -5.00 -12.33 29.68
CA LEU A 26 -5.99 -12.66 30.71
C LEU A 26 -6.60 -11.41 31.35
N GLY A 27 -5.77 -10.40 31.62
CA GLY A 27 -6.24 -9.11 32.11
C GLY A 27 -7.19 -8.41 31.13
N GLU A 28 -6.88 -8.45 29.83
CA GLU A 28 -7.76 -7.87 28.80
C GLU A 28 -9.08 -8.65 28.67
N VAL A 29 -9.04 -9.98 28.71
CA VAL A 29 -10.23 -10.83 28.71
C VAL A 29 -11.15 -10.47 29.89
N ALA A 30 -10.59 -10.35 31.10
CA ALA A 30 -11.34 -9.96 32.28
C ALA A 30 -11.92 -8.54 32.16
N SER A 31 -11.09 -7.58 31.75
CA SER A 31 -11.49 -6.18 31.57
C SER A 31 -12.63 -6.03 30.57
N ARG A 32 -12.50 -6.64 29.37
CA ARG A 32 -13.51 -6.60 28.31
C ARG A 32 -14.79 -7.31 28.70
N ALA A 33 -14.71 -8.43 29.41
CA ALA A 33 -15.91 -9.14 29.87
C ALA A 33 -16.71 -8.30 30.87
N ARG A 34 -16.02 -7.62 31.79
CA ARG A 34 -16.64 -6.67 32.72
C ARG A 34 -17.29 -5.50 31.98
N THR A 35 -16.60 -4.87 31.03
CA THR A 35 -17.09 -3.64 30.37
C THR A 35 -18.17 -3.89 29.32
N HIS A 36 -18.07 -4.97 28.53
CA HIS A 36 -18.98 -5.23 27.41
C HIS A 36 -20.04 -6.29 27.69
N LEU A 37 -19.74 -7.24 28.57
CA LEU A 37 -20.67 -8.33 28.90
C LEU A 37 -21.30 -8.18 30.29
N HIS A 38 -20.87 -7.18 31.08
CA HIS A 38 -21.22 -7.00 32.49
C HIS A 38 -21.01 -8.28 33.30
N ASP A 39 -19.92 -8.99 33.02
CA ASP A 39 -19.55 -10.26 33.64
C ASP A 39 -18.30 -10.11 34.52
N ASP A 40 -18.51 -10.01 35.83
CA ASP A 40 -17.46 -9.86 36.84
C ASP A 40 -16.84 -11.20 37.26
N TRP A 41 -17.26 -12.32 36.69
CA TRP A 41 -16.70 -13.61 37.04
C TRP A 41 -15.21 -13.67 36.66
N LEU A 42 -14.86 -13.25 35.44
CA LEU A 42 -13.46 -13.29 34.99
C LEU A 42 -12.54 -12.37 35.82
N ASP A 43 -12.99 -11.15 36.13
CA ASP A 43 -12.24 -10.16 36.91
C ASP A 43 -11.84 -10.69 38.30
N ARG A 44 -12.70 -11.52 38.91
CA ARG A 44 -12.46 -12.13 40.23
C ARG A 44 -11.55 -13.36 40.21
N HIS A 45 -11.42 -14.07 39.09
CA HIS A 45 -10.77 -15.39 39.07
C HIS A 45 -9.49 -15.45 38.22
N TRP A 46 -9.26 -14.50 37.30
CA TRP A 46 -8.16 -14.64 36.33
C TRP A 46 -6.77 -14.66 36.96
N VAL A 47 -6.56 -13.91 38.05
CA VAL A 47 -5.28 -13.88 38.79
C VAL A 47 -5.00 -15.23 39.44
N GLU A 48 -5.99 -15.76 40.18
CA GLU A 48 -5.90 -17.06 40.83
C GLU A 48 -5.64 -18.17 39.81
N ILE A 49 -6.35 -18.17 38.68
CA ILE A 49 -6.18 -19.15 37.61
C ILE A 49 -4.76 -19.09 37.04
N LEU A 50 -4.22 -17.89 36.83
CA LEU A 50 -2.85 -17.70 36.36
C LEU A 50 -1.82 -18.24 37.35
N GLU A 51 -1.99 -17.96 38.64
CA GLU A 51 -1.09 -18.43 39.71
C GLU A 51 -1.12 -19.95 39.87
N GLN A 52 -2.30 -20.57 39.81
CA GLN A 52 -2.46 -22.02 39.97
C GLN A 52 -2.07 -22.82 38.73
N SER A 53 -2.41 -22.33 37.54
CA SER A 53 -2.24 -23.09 36.29
C SER A 53 -0.92 -22.79 35.58
N GLY A 54 -0.29 -21.64 35.89
CA GLY A 54 0.87 -21.13 35.17
C GLY A 54 0.54 -20.60 33.77
N ALA A 55 1.48 -19.85 33.19
CA ALA A 55 1.28 -19.16 31.91
C ALA A 55 1.02 -20.11 30.72
N GLU A 56 1.56 -21.34 30.77
CA GLU A 56 1.41 -22.33 29.70
C GLU A 56 0.00 -22.96 29.63
N ARG A 57 -0.84 -22.79 30.65
CA ARG A 57 -2.18 -23.41 30.73
C ARG A 57 -3.31 -22.44 31.09
N ALA A 58 -2.99 -21.30 31.72
CA ALA A 58 -4.00 -20.40 32.28
C ALA A 58 -5.03 -19.89 31.26
N PHE A 59 -4.66 -19.68 30.00
CA PHE A 59 -5.60 -19.27 28.96
C PHE A 59 -6.58 -20.39 28.58
N THR A 60 -6.14 -21.65 28.54
CA THR A 60 -7.05 -22.78 28.34
C THR A 60 -8.01 -22.93 29.52
N GLU A 61 -7.48 -22.81 30.74
CA GLU A 61 -8.23 -23.01 31.98
C GLU A 61 -9.30 -21.93 32.17
N ILE A 62 -8.96 -20.65 31.94
CA ILE A 62 -9.92 -19.56 32.08
C ILE A 62 -11.08 -19.71 31.09
N LEU A 63 -10.79 -20.06 29.84
CA LEU A 63 -11.82 -20.27 28.81
C LEU A 63 -12.69 -21.49 29.12
N THR A 64 -12.10 -22.54 29.71
CA THR A 64 -12.82 -23.73 30.14
C THR A 64 -13.81 -23.40 31.25
N ARG A 65 -13.34 -22.77 32.33
CA ARG A 65 -14.18 -22.41 33.49
C ARG A 65 -15.22 -21.36 33.13
N TRP A 66 -14.88 -20.40 32.28
CA TRP A 66 -15.82 -19.38 31.85
C TRP A 66 -16.92 -19.94 30.95
N ALA A 67 -16.59 -20.86 30.04
CA ALA A 67 -17.58 -21.55 29.23
C ALA A 67 -18.55 -22.38 30.08
N ALA A 68 -18.04 -23.07 31.10
CA ALA A 68 -18.87 -23.83 32.05
C ALA A 68 -19.74 -22.92 32.96
N HIS A 69 -19.27 -21.71 33.27
CA HIS A 69 -20.02 -20.72 34.02
C HIS A 69 -21.10 -20.01 33.18
N SER A 70 -20.92 -19.94 31.86
CA SER A 70 -21.82 -19.17 31.01
C SER A 70 -23.10 -19.94 30.68
N ASP A 71 -24.25 -19.31 30.91
CA ASP A 71 -25.56 -19.85 30.53
C ASP A 71 -25.79 -19.91 29.00
N ARG A 72 -24.83 -19.42 28.20
CA ARG A 72 -24.89 -19.37 26.74
C ARG A 72 -23.57 -19.84 26.14
N PRO A 73 -23.59 -20.57 25.01
CA PRO A 73 -22.35 -20.94 24.32
C PRO A 73 -21.52 -19.72 23.95
N LEU A 74 -20.21 -19.75 24.24
CA LEU A 74 -19.28 -18.66 23.97
C LEU A 74 -18.75 -18.72 22.54
N VAL A 75 -18.71 -17.56 21.88
CA VAL A 75 -18.02 -17.33 20.59
C VAL A 75 -16.95 -16.28 20.82
N LEU A 76 -15.69 -16.67 20.68
CA LEU A 76 -14.54 -15.82 20.96
C LEU A 76 -13.92 -15.29 19.66
N LEU A 77 -13.76 -13.97 19.54
CA LEU A 77 -13.01 -13.32 18.47
C LEU A 77 -11.73 -12.76 19.10
N ILE A 78 -10.58 -13.22 18.64
CA ILE A 78 -9.26 -12.74 19.08
C ILE A 78 -8.69 -11.89 17.96
N ASP A 79 -8.67 -10.59 18.18
CA ASP A 79 -8.24 -9.57 17.24
C ASP A 79 -6.76 -9.24 17.40
N GLU A 80 -6.12 -8.84 16.30
CA GLU A 80 -4.67 -8.57 16.21
C GLU A 80 -3.80 -9.76 16.65
N ILE A 81 -4.17 -10.99 16.26
CA ILE A 81 -3.40 -12.18 16.63
C ILE A 81 -1.96 -12.15 16.07
N ASP A 82 -1.73 -11.43 14.95
CA ASP A 82 -0.40 -11.22 14.36
C ASP A 82 0.53 -10.40 15.23
N ALA A 83 -0.02 -9.65 16.19
CA ALA A 83 0.78 -8.82 17.06
C ALA A 83 1.66 -9.68 18.00
N LEU A 84 1.25 -10.92 18.25
CA LEU A 84 2.04 -11.88 19.00
C LEU A 84 3.12 -12.50 18.11
N ILE A 85 4.32 -12.67 18.68
CA ILE A 85 5.48 -13.24 17.98
C ILE A 85 6.10 -14.40 18.78
N GLY A 86 6.87 -15.24 18.09
CA GLY A 86 7.69 -16.28 18.71
C GLY A 86 6.90 -17.20 19.63
N ASP A 87 7.48 -17.47 20.81
CA ASP A 87 6.92 -18.37 21.81
C ASP A 87 5.55 -17.91 22.36
N SER A 88 5.26 -16.59 22.38
CA SER A 88 3.99 -16.05 22.88
C SER A 88 2.81 -16.45 21.99
N LEU A 89 2.95 -16.32 20.67
CA LEU A 89 1.92 -16.76 19.72
C LEU A 89 1.74 -18.28 19.80
N VAL A 90 2.84 -19.04 19.86
CA VAL A 90 2.80 -20.51 19.97
C VAL A 90 2.08 -20.96 21.23
N ALA A 91 2.33 -20.32 22.38
CA ALA A 91 1.69 -20.64 23.63
C ALA A 91 0.17 -20.43 23.58
N VAL A 92 -0.29 -19.31 23.02
CA VAL A 92 -1.73 -19.03 22.84
C VAL A 92 -2.39 -20.08 21.94
N LEU A 93 -1.78 -20.40 20.79
CA LEU A 93 -2.33 -21.39 19.87
C LEU A 93 -2.39 -22.78 20.51
N ARG A 94 -1.31 -23.25 21.15
CA ARG A 94 -1.30 -24.55 21.83
C ARG A 94 -2.38 -24.66 22.91
N GLN A 95 -2.61 -23.59 23.66
CA GLN A 95 -3.67 -23.53 24.67
C GLN A 95 -5.07 -23.61 24.04
N LEU A 96 -5.32 -22.89 22.95
CA LEU A 96 -6.58 -23.00 22.20
C LEU A 96 -6.81 -24.41 21.64
N ARG A 97 -5.75 -25.07 21.15
CA ARG A 97 -5.79 -26.46 20.67
C ARG A 97 -6.18 -27.43 21.79
N ALA A 98 -5.57 -27.28 22.96
CA ALA A 98 -5.76 -28.16 24.09
C ALA A 98 -7.18 -28.12 24.69
N GLY A 99 -7.97 -27.09 24.38
CA GLY A 99 -9.38 -27.01 24.77
C GLY A 99 -10.38 -27.51 23.73
N TYR A 100 -9.92 -27.92 22.54
CA TYR A 100 -10.79 -28.23 21.41
C TYR A 100 -11.78 -29.39 21.69
N ASP A 101 -11.31 -30.45 22.36
CA ASP A 101 -12.09 -31.65 22.71
C ASP A 101 -13.15 -31.41 23.79
N LYS A 102 -13.09 -30.27 24.49
CA LYS A 102 -14.06 -29.85 25.50
C LYS A 102 -15.28 -29.13 24.93
N ARG A 103 -15.31 -28.88 23.62
CA ARG A 103 -16.45 -28.23 22.94
C ARG A 103 -17.64 -29.21 22.79
N PRO A 104 -18.89 -28.70 22.78
CA PRO A 104 -19.28 -27.30 22.96
C PRO A 104 -19.54 -26.92 24.44
N GLY A 105 -19.48 -27.86 25.38
CA GLY A 105 -20.01 -27.67 26.74
C GLY A 105 -19.05 -27.03 27.76
N ALA A 106 -17.74 -27.13 27.56
CA ALA A 106 -16.74 -26.68 28.53
C ALA A 106 -15.58 -25.92 27.87
N PHE A 107 -15.81 -25.32 26.70
CA PHE A 107 -14.87 -24.43 26.01
C PHE A 107 -15.62 -23.57 24.99
N PRO A 108 -15.09 -22.42 24.52
CA PRO A 108 -15.72 -21.63 23.48
C PRO A 108 -16.10 -22.48 22.26
N GLN A 109 -17.38 -22.39 21.88
CA GLN A 109 -17.95 -23.17 20.77
C GLN A 109 -17.22 -22.84 19.46
N THR A 110 -16.90 -21.57 19.26
CA THR A 110 -16.14 -21.06 18.12
C THR A 110 -15.08 -20.09 18.59
N VAL A 111 -13.91 -20.16 17.96
CA VAL A 111 -12.83 -19.18 18.12
C VAL A 111 -12.47 -18.67 16.73
N VAL A 112 -12.52 -17.36 16.54
CA VAL A 112 -12.08 -16.66 15.33
C VAL A 112 -10.79 -15.94 15.67
N LEU A 113 -9.74 -16.18 14.90
CA LEU A 113 -8.47 -15.46 14.99
C LEU A 113 -8.46 -14.43 13.86
N CYS A 114 -8.49 -13.14 14.21
CA CYS A 114 -8.46 -12.04 13.27
C CYS A 114 -7.04 -11.44 13.23
N GLY A 115 -6.57 -11.18 12.02
CA GLY A 115 -5.27 -10.58 11.76
C GLY A 115 -5.14 -10.18 10.30
N VAL A 116 -4.10 -9.42 9.99
CA VAL A 116 -3.76 -9.01 8.61
C VAL A 116 -3.24 -10.22 7.82
N ARG A 117 -2.64 -11.20 8.49
CA ARG A 117 -2.09 -12.42 7.89
C ARG A 117 -2.81 -13.67 8.36
N ASP A 118 -2.84 -14.70 7.51
CA ASP A 118 -3.26 -16.02 7.96
C ASP A 118 -2.22 -16.58 8.94
N VAL A 119 -2.69 -17.20 10.02
CA VAL A 119 -1.84 -17.83 11.02
C VAL A 119 -0.93 -18.91 10.44
N ARG A 120 -1.30 -19.49 9.30
CA ARG A 120 -0.49 -20.48 8.55
C ARG A 120 0.76 -19.88 7.90
N ASP A 121 0.73 -18.60 7.58
CA ASP A 121 1.82 -17.93 6.86
C ASP A 121 2.93 -17.45 7.83
N TYR A 122 2.73 -17.61 9.14
CA TYR A 122 3.76 -17.31 10.12
C TYR A 122 4.86 -18.36 10.10
N ARG A 123 6.04 -17.97 9.61
CA ARG A 123 7.29 -18.66 9.94
C ARG A 123 7.73 -18.19 11.33
N ILE A 124 7.38 -18.95 12.35
CA ILE A 124 7.76 -18.62 13.72
C ILE A 124 9.20 -19.08 13.95
N HIS A 125 10.07 -18.12 14.24
CA HIS A 125 11.39 -18.37 14.81
C HIS A 125 11.22 -18.34 16.33
N SER A 126 11.51 -19.45 17.00
CA SER A 126 11.62 -19.48 18.47
C SER A 126 13.07 -19.25 18.84
N ALA A 127 13.37 -18.23 19.64
CA ALA A 127 14.74 -17.95 20.05
C ALA A 127 15.33 -19.11 20.90
N ARG A 128 14.47 -19.88 21.57
CA ARG A 128 14.86 -21.03 22.41
C ARG A 128 15.27 -22.26 21.63
N SER A 129 14.61 -22.53 20.50
CA SER A 129 14.89 -23.74 19.70
C SER A 129 15.73 -23.47 18.46
N GLN A 130 15.86 -22.21 18.02
CA GLN A 130 16.49 -21.81 16.73
C GLN A 130 15.89 -22.52 15.49
N GLU A 131 14.87 -23.36 15.68
CA GLU A 131 14.16 -24.07 14.64
C GLU A 131 13.08 -23.18 14.04
N ILE A 132 12.97 -23.22 12.71
CA ILE A 132 11.83 -22.64 12.02
C ILE A 132 10.66 -23.58 12.28
N ILE A 133 9.73 -23.18 13.14
CA ILE A 133 8.48 -23.91 13.33
C ILE A 133 7.63 -23.64 12.07
N THR A 134 7.87 -24.44 11.03
CA THR A 134 7.06 -24.50 9.82
C THR A 134 5.95 -25.52 10.04
N GLY A 135 4.71 -25.06 10.11
CA GLY A 135 3.54 -25.95 9.98
C GLY A 135 3.40 -27.08 11.01
N GLY A 136 3.91 -26.93 12.23
CA GLY A 136 3.74 -27.92 13.29
C GLY A 136 2.29 -28.10 13.78
N SER A 137 2.03 -29.16 14.53
CA SER A 137 0.73 -29.51 15.17
C SER A 137 0.01 -28.33 15.86
N ALA A 138 0.73 -27.31 16.34
CA ALA A 138 0.13 -26.10 16.90
C ALA A 138 -0.74 -25.29 15.91
N PHE A 139 -0.60 -25.48 14.59
CA PHE A 139 -1.39 -24.79 13.56
C PHE A 139 -2.59 -25.58 13.06
N ASN A 140 -2.70 -26.87 13.40
CA ASN A 140 -3.84 -27.73 13.07
C ASN A 140 -5.04 -27.49 14.01
N ILE A 141 -5.40 -26.22 14.23
CA ILE A 141 -6.54 -25.76 15.06
C ILE A 141 -7.67 -25.20 14.18
N LYS A 142 -7.37 -24.94 12.91
CA LYS A 142 -8.20 -24.13 12.01
C LYS A 142 -9.15 -24.99 11.18
N ALA A 143 -10.44 -24.71 11.27
CA ALA A 143 -11.48 -25.34 10.43
C ALA A 143 -11.60 -24.67 9.05
N GLU A 144 -11.52 -23.34 8.99
CA GLU A 144 -11.71 -22.54 7.76
C GLU A 144 -10.83 -21.27 7.80
N SER A 145 -10.40 -20.79 6.64
CA SER A 145 -9.81 -19.46 6.48
C SER A 145 -10.76 -18.56 5.70
N ILE A 146 -11.28 -17.53 6.35
CA ILE A 146 -12.21 -16.58 5.76
C ILE A 146 -11.44 -15.28 5.52
N ARG A 147 -11.40 -14.83 4.26
CA ARG A 147 -10.77 -13.56 3.88
C ARG A 147 -11.86 -12.52 3.65
N LEU A 148 -11.79 -11.41 4.38
CA LEU A 148 -12.56 -10.21 4.04
C LEU A 148 -11.85 -9.51 2.87
N GLY A 149 -12.45 -9.60 1.69
CA GLY A 149 -11.91 -8.99 0.48
C GLY A 149 -12.15 -7.48 0.42
N ASN A 150 -11.62 -6.87 -0.63
CA ASN A 150 -12.02 -5.53 -1.03
C ASN A 150 -13.52 -5.51 -1.36
N PHE A 151 -14.13 -4.33 -1.23
CA PHE A 151 -15.46 -4.08 -1.76
C PHE A 151 -15.51 -4.42 -3.26
N THR A 152 -16.69 -4.79 -3.76
CA THR A 152 -17.00 -4.77 -5.19
C THR A 152 -17.46 -3.36 -5.61
N ALA A 153 -17.57 -3.11 -6.92
CA ALA A 153 -18.16 -1.85 -7.40
C ALA A 153 -19.59 -1.64 -6.87
N ALA A 154 -20.35 -2.72 -6.71
CA ALA A 154 -21.70 -2.68 -6.15
C ALA A 154 -21.70 -2.37 -4.65
N ASP A 155 -20.73 -2.91 -3.89
CA ASP A 155 -20.56 -2.59 -2.47
C ASP A 155 -20.17 -1.13 -2.28
N VAL A 156 -19.25 -0.60 -3.09
CA VAL A 156 -18.88 0.84 -3.07
C VAL A 156 -20.10 1.70 -3.37
N ALA A 157 -20.83 1.41 -4.45
CA ALA A 157 -22.05 2.17 -4.77
C ALA A 157 -23.10 2.09 -3.65
N THR A 158 -23.20 0.94 -2.98
CA THR A 158 -24.13 0.74 -1.86
C THR A 158 -23.72 1.53 -0.62
N LEU A 159 -22.43 1.51 -0.26
CA LEU A 159 -21.89 2.26 0.86
C LEU A 159 -22.14 3.76 0.70
N TYR A 160 -21.86 4.31 -0.47
CA TYR A 160 -22.08 5.74 -0.73
C TYR A 160 -23.57 6.10 -0.84
N ARG A 161 -24.41 5.19 -1.32
CA ARG A 161 -25.86 5.39 -1.33
C ARG A 161 -26.44 5.50 0.08
N GLN A 162 -25.92 4.76 1.07
CA GLN A 162 -26.35 4.91 2.46
C GLN A 162 -26.12 6.36 2.94
N HIS A 163 -24.97 6.95 2.62
CA HIS A 163 -24.72 8.37 2.92
C HIS A 163 -25.71 9.31 2.21
N THR A 164 -26.02 9.05 0.93
CA THR A 164 -27.04 9.84 0.20
C THR A 164 -28.42 9.73 0.84
N GLU A 165 -28.84 8.53 1.25
CA GLU A 165 -30.13 8.29 1.91
C GLU A 165 -30.21 9.00 3.27
N GLU A 166 -29.12 8.98 4.05
CA GLU A 166 -29.07 9.60 5.38
C GLU A 166 -28.95 11.13 5.36
N THR A 167 -28.25 11.69 4.36
CA THR A 167 -27.88 13.13 4.36
C THR A 167 -28.52 13.95 3.25
N GLY A 168 -29.13 13.30 2.26
CA GLY A 168 -29.62 13.94 1.04
C GLY A 168 -28.52 14.33 0.04
N GLN A 169 -27.24 14.14 0.36
CA GLN A 169 -26.14 14.51 -0.52
C GLN A 169 -25.95 13.49 -1.65
N ALA A 170 -26.24 13.90 -2.87
CA ALA A 170 -26.17 13.05 -4.05
C ALA A 170 -24.73 12.87 -4.58
N PHE A 171 -24.51 11.73 -5.24
CA PHE A 171 -23.33 11.44 -6.05
C PHE A 171 -23.75 11.17 -7.48
N THR A 172 -22.98 11.68 -8.45
CA THR A 172 -23.12 11.28 -9.85
C THR A 172 -22.67 9.82 -10.04
N ALA A 173 -23.21 9.14 -11.06
CA ALA A 173 -22.85 7.75 -11.34
C ALA A 173 -21.38 7.62 -11.75
N GLU A 174 -20.88 8.61 -12.49
CA GLU A 174 -19.50 8.72 -12.95
C GLU A 174 -18.53 8.94 -11.79
N ALA A 175 -18.92 9.73 -10.77
CA ALA A 175 -18.12 9.89 -9.56
C ALA A 175 -17.98 8.57 -8.79
N LEU A 176 -19.05 7.79 -8.65
CA LEU A 176 -19.00 6.48 -8.00
C LEU A 176 -18.14 5.48 -8.78
N ALA A 177 -18.25 5.49 -10.11
CA ALA A 177 -17.40 4.67 -10.97
C ALA A 177 -15.91 5.05 -10.82
N LEU A 178 -15.60 6.35 -10.79
CA LEU A 178 -14.23 6.82 -10.58
C LEU A 178 -13.69 6.44 -9.18
N ILE A 179 -14.49 6.57 -8.12
CA ILE A 179 -14.09 6.13 -6.77
C ILE A 179 -13.75 4.65 -6.78
N TRP A 180 -14.57 3.82 -7.43
CA TRP A 180 -14.27 2.41 -7.59
C TRP A 180 -12.96 2.18 -8.35
N ASP A 181 -12.76 2.85 -9.49
CA ASP A 181 -11.58 2.66 -10.32
C ASP A 181 -10.29 3.07 -9.60
N LEU A 182 -10.32 4.21 -8.91
CA LEU A 182 -9.19 4.76 -8.15
C LEU A 182 -8.77 3.88 -6.97
N THR A 183 -9.73 3.23 -6.31
CA THR A 183 -9.51 2.50 -5.05
C THR A 183 -9.45 0.99 -5.24
N ARG A 184 -10.06 0.48 -6.33
CA ARG A 184 -10.33 -0.95 -6.57
C ARG A 184 -10.96 -1.63 -5.35
N GLY A 185 -11.83 -0.90 -4.66
CA GLY A 185 -12.59 -1.40 -3.51
C GLY A 185 -11.82 -1.51 -2.20
N GLN A 186 -10.56 -1.05 -2.15
CA GLN A 186 -9.76 -1.12 -0.92
C GLN A 186 -10.50 -0.32 0.19
N PRO A 187 -10.94 -0.97 1.29
CA PRO A 187 -11.91 -0.37 2.20
C PRO A 187 -11.46 0.95 2.81
N TRP A 188 -10.18 1.08 3.16
CA TRP A 188 -9.65 2.30 3.75
C TRP A 188 -9.67 3.48 2.75
N LEU A 189 -9.24 3.28 1.51
CA LEU A 189 -9.20 4.28 0.44
C LEU A 189 -10.61 4.72 0.06
N VAL A 190 -11.54 3.76 -0.07
CA VAL A 190 -12.96 4.02 -0.33
C VAL A 190 -13.53 4.95 0.75
N ASN A 191 -13.28 4.66 2.03
CA ASN A 191 -13.75 5.49 3.14
C ASN A 191 -12.96 6.80 3.27
N ALA A 192 -11.66 6.82 2.97
CA ALA A 192 -10.82 8.02 3.04
C ALA A 192 -11.24 9.07 2.00
N LEU A 193 -11.55 8.64 0.77
CA LEU A 193 -12.15 9.52 -0.24
C LEU A 193 -13.51 10.03 0.20
N GLY A 194 -14.38 9.15 0.70
CA GLY A 194 -15.71 9.52 1.20
C GLY A 194 -15.62 10.53 2.35
N TYR A 195 -14.70 10.32 3.28
CA TYR A 195 -14.44 11.23 4.38
C TYR A 195 -13.92 12.59 3.89
N GLN A 196 -12.98 12.58 2.94
CA GLN A 196 -12.42 13.78 2.34
C GLN A 196 -13.51 14.60 1.62
N LEU A 197 -14.32 13.95 0.80
CA LEU A 197 -15.42 14.55 0.05
C LEU A 197 -16.53 15.05 0.97
N CYS A 198 -17.02 14.23 1.87
CA CYS A 198 -18.25 14.52 2.60
C CYS A 198 -18.02 15.32 3.88
N PHE A 199 -16.83 15.31 4.48
CA PHE A 199 -16.61 15.87 5.82
C PHE A 199 -15.46 16.86 5.90
N ARG A 200 -14.48 16.81 4.98
CA ARG A 200 -13.28 17.68 5.03
C ARG A 200 -13.30 18.80 4.01
N ASN A 201 -13.75 18.54 2.78
CA ASN A 201 -13.78 19.53 1.72
C ASN A 201 -14.80 20.64 2.06
N PRO A 202 -14.37 21.91 2.15
CA PRO A 202 -15.26 23.03 2.52
C PRO A 202 -16.44 23.23 1.58
N ILE A 203 -16.28 22.95 0.28
CA ILE A 203 -17.32 23.13 -0.74
C ILE A 203 -18.44 22.11 -0.52
N THR A 204 -18.05 20.84 -0.38
CA THR A 204 -18.98 19.70 -0.33
C THR A 204 -19.44 19.34 1.09
N ARG A 205 -19.00 20.10 2.10
CA ARG A 205 -19.65 20.11 3.43
C ARG A 205 -21.10 20.57 3.35
N GLU A 206 -21.41 21.43 2.38
CA GLU A 206 -22.78 21.77 2.06
C GLU A 206 -23.45 20.59 1.34
N ARG A 207 -24.39 19.93 2.02
CA ARG A 207 -25.02 18.68 1.55
C ARG A 207 -25.87 18.84 0.28
N SER A 208 -26.22 20.07 -0.10
CA SER A 208 -26.91 20.41 -1.35
C SER A 208 -26.02 20.20 -2.58
N VAL A 209 -24.69 20.24 -2.41
CA VAL A 209 -23.72 20.09 -3.50
C VAL A 209 -23.59 18.62 -3.86
N THR A 210 -23.93 18.30 -5.11
CA THR A 210 -23.76 16.95 -5.67
C THR A 210 -22.28 16.67 -5.93
N ILE A 211 -21.82 15.47 -5.54
CA ILE A 211 -20.44 15.05 -5.76
C ILE A 211 -20.25 14.61 -7.22
N THR A 212 -19.34 15.31 -7.91
CA THR A 212 -18.98 15.08 -9.32
C THR A 212 -17.58 14.47 -9.47
N VAL A 213 -17.23 14.07 -10.69
CA VAL A 213 -15.91 13.52 -11.05
C VAL A 213 -14.78 14.48 -10.66
N GLU A 214 -14.95 15.78 -10.92
CA GLU A 214 -13.94 16.80 -10.64
C GLU A 214 -13.65 16.92 -9.13
N LEU A 215 -14.69 16.79 -8.30
CA LEU A 215 -14.55 16.81 -6.84
C LEU A 215 -13.83 15.56 -6.34
N VAL A 216 -14.08 14.39 -6.96
CA VAL A 216 -13.37 13.14 -6.65
C VAL A 216 -11.89 13.24 -7.02
N GLU A 217 -11.55 13.77 -8.20
CA GLU A 217 -10.17 14.00 -8.61
C GLU A 217 -9.44 14.93 -7.63
N GLN A 218 -10.08 16.04 -7.23
CA GLN A 218 -9.52 16.93 -6.21
C GLN A 218 -9.32 16.22 -4.87
N ALA A 219 -10.27 15.39 -4.44
CA ALA A 219 -10.14 14.64 -3.19
C ALA A 219 -9.01 13.59 -3.26
N LYS A 220 -8.81 12.95 -4.42
CA LYS A 220 -7.69 12.04 -4.69
C LYS A 220 -6.35 12.76 -4.56
N GLU A 221 -6.19 13.93 -5.19
CA GLU A 221 -4.96 14.73 -5.08
C GLU A 221 -4.66 15.14 -3.63
N VAL A 222 -5.69 15.57 -2.89
CA VAL A 222 -5.53 15.89 -1.46
C VAL A 222 -5.12 14.66 -0.66
N LEU A 223 -5.71 13.49 -0.94
CA LEU A 223 -5.36 12.24 -0.25
C LEU A 223 -3.92 11.81 -0.53
N ILE A 224 -3.45 11.92 -1.78
CA ILE A 224 -2.07 11.56 -2.17
C ILE A 224 -1.05 12.54 -1.55
N ALA A 225 -1.40 13.82 -1.45
CA ALA A 225 -0.55 14.82 -0.81
C ALA A 225 -0.52 14.66 0.72
N ARG A 226 -1.60 14.16 1.32
CA ARG A 226 -1.72 13.96 2.76
C ARG A 226 -0.90 12.74 3.20
N ARG A 227 0.07 12.95 4.09
CA ARG A 227 0.82 11.88 4.75
C ARG A 227 0.01 11.28 5.89
N ASP A 228 -1.00 10.48 5.56
CA ASP A 228 -1.77 9.76 6.58
C ASP A 228 -0.94 8.65 7.21
N THR A 229 -1.14 8.42 8.52
CA THR A 229 -0.41 7.38 9.28
C THR A 229 -0.52 5.98 8.64
N HIS A 230 -1.66 5.65 8.02
CA HIS A 230 -1.82 4.38 7.28
C HIS A 230 -0.87 4.29 6.07
N LEU A 231 -0.63 5.41 5.38
CA LEU A 231 0.29 5.50 4.26
C LEU A 231 1.76 5.52 4.72
N ASP A 232 2.03 6.04 5.92
CA ASP A 232 3.38 5.99 6.51
C ASP A 232 3.76 4.57 6.93
N GLN A 233 2.83 3.80 7.50
CA GLN A 233 3.05 2.36 7.78
C GLN A 233 3.37 1.56 6.51
N LEU A 234 2.83 1.99 5.36
CA LEU A 234 3.17 1.41 4.06
C LEU A 234 4.66 1.58 3.73
N ALA A 235 5.26 2.71 4.08
CA ALA A 235 6.65 3.02 3.77
C ALA A 235 7.63 2.03 4.44
N ASP A 236 7.35 1.64 5.68
CA ASP A 236 8.15 0.64 6.39
C ASP A 236 8.05 -0.74 5.71
N LYS A 237 6.85 -1.12 5.26
CA LYS A 237 6.62 -2.37 4.52
C LYS A 237 7.34 -2.40 3.17
N LEU A 238 7.38 -1.27 2.47
CA LEU A 238 8.07 -1.17 1.19
C LEU A 238 9.60 -1.40 1.30
N ARG A 239 10.21 -1.22 2.49
CA ARG A 239 11.63 -1.50 2.72
C ARG A 239 11.94 -2.98 2.94
N GLU A 240 10.93 -3.81 3.22
CA GLU A 240 11.15 -5.24 3.43
C GLU A 240 11.70 -5.90 2.15
N PRO A 241 12.81 -6.68 2.22
CA PRO A 241 13.41 -7.28 1.03
C PRO A 241 12.45 -8.12 0.19
N ARG A 242 11.51 -8.81 0.85
CA ARG A 242 10.49 -9.63 0.19
C ARG A 242 9.44 -8.81 -0.56
N VAL A 243 9.08 -7.63 -0.06
CA VAL A 243 8.15 -6.71 -0.73
C VAL A 243 8.85 -6.08 -1.93
N ARG A 244 10.10 -5.62 -1.73
CA ARG A 244 10.92 -5.04 -2.81
C ARG A 244 11.04 -5.98 -4.01
N ARG A 245 11.30 -7.27 -3.80
CA ARG A 245 11.39 -8.28 -4.87
C ARG A 245 10.16 -8.31 -5.80
N ILE A 246 8.99 -7.94 -5.29
CA ILE A 246 7.74 -7.91 -6.06
C ILE A 246 7.45 -6.52 -6.62
N VAL A 247 7.60 -5.48 -5.81
CA VAL A 247 7.22 -4.10 -6.18
C VAL A 247 8.22 -3.48 -7.15
N GLU A 248 9.52 -3.74 -7.01
CA GLU A 248 10.55 -3.12 -7.85
C GLU A 248 10.41 -3.46 -9.34
N PRO A 249 10.21 -4.74 -9.75
CA PRO A 249 9.93 -5.05 -11.15
C PRO A 249 8.66 -4.38 -11.69
N MET A 250 7.64 -4.19 -10.85
CA MET A 250 6.40 -3.50 -11.28
C MET A 250 6.62 -2.01 -11.52
N LEU A 251 7.53 -1.37 -10.79
CA LEU A 251 7.90 0.03 -11.00
C LEU A 251 8.74 0.19 -12.27
N THR A 252 9.61 -0.76 -12.59
CA THR A 252 10.47 -0.71 -13.78
C THR A 252 9.80 -1.23 -15.05
N GLY A 253 8.66 -1.92 -14.91
CA GLY A 253 7.99 -2.65 -15.98
C GLY A 253 8.71 -3.92 -16.43
N GLY A 254 9.50 -4.50 -15.52
CA GLY A 254 10.10 -5.82 -15.65
C GLY A 254 9.12 -6.95 -15.30
N GLU A 255 9.52 -8.17 -15.61
CA GLU A 255 8.76 -9.37 -15.24
C GLU A 255 9.12 -9.82 -13.82
N VAL A 256 8.10 -10.08 -12.99
CA VAL A 256 8.26 -10.54 -11.59
C VAL A 256 8.85 -11.97 -11.51
N GLN A 257 8.81 -12.73 -12.60
CA GLN A 257 9.04 -14.18 -12.63
C GLN A 257 10.46 -14.64 -12.27
N GLN A 258 11.47 -13.76 -12.27
CA GLN A 258 12.87 -14.19 -12.13
C GLN A 258 13.39 -14.23 -10.67
N SER A 259 12.67 -13.67 -9.70
CA SER A 259 13.18 -13.53 -8.31
C SER A 259 12.15 -13.73 -7.19
N ALA A 260 10.87 -13.88 -7.53
CA ALA A 260 9.76 -13.94 -6.58
C ALA A 260 9.37 -15.37 -6.19
N HIS A 261 9.30 -15.65 -4.89
CA HIS A 261 8.63 -16.86 -4.38
C HIS A 261 7.11 -16.65 -4.35
N GLU A 262 6.33 -17.73 -4.48
CA GLU A 262 4.86 -17.68 -4.36
C GLU A 262 4.42 -17.05 -3.01
N ASP A 263 5.12 -17.38 -1.93
CA ASP A 263 4.91 -16.80 -0.59
C ASP A 263 5.10 -15.27 -0.55
N ASP A 264 6.03 -14.72 -1.36
CA ASP A 264 6.25 -13.27 -1.42
C ASP A 264 5.10 -12.58 -2.15
N VAL A 265 4.60 -13.19 -3.23
CA VAL A 265 3.42 -12.71 -3.96
C VAL A 265 2.17 -12.76 -3.08
N GLN A 266 1.98 -13.86 -2.34
CA GLN A 266 0.87 -13.99 -1.41
C GLN A 266 0.95 -12.93 -0.31
N TYR A 267 2.12 -12.74 0.30
CA TYR A 267 2.33 -11.74 1.34
C TYR A 267 2.01 -10.32 0.87
N VAL A 268 2.51 -9.88 -0.29
CA VAL A 268 2.17 -8.53 -0.78
C VAL A 268 0.71 -8.39 -1.22
N THR A 269 0.06 -9.49 -1.60
CA THR A 269 -1.38 -9.52 -1.91
C THR A 269 -2.22 -9.38 -0.63
N ASP A 270 -1.78 -10.00 0.47
CA ASP A 270 -2.44 -9.90 1.77
C ASP A 270 -2.24 -8.54 2.43
N LEU A 271 -1.07 -7.90 2.19
CA LEU A 271 -0.88 -6.49 2.52
C LEU A 271 -1.75 -5.54 1.69
N GLY A 272 -2.44 -6.03 0.65
CA GLY A 272 -3.25 -5.21 -0.26
C GLY A 272 -2.43 -4.31 -1.19
N LEU A 273 -1.12 -4.52 -1.28
CA LEU A 273 -0.20 -3.73 -2.12
C LEU A 273 -0.33 -4.08 -3.60
N VAL A 274 -0.57 -5.36 -3.90
CA VAL A 274 -0.73 -5.87 -5.26
C VAL A 274 -2.04 -6.62 -5.42
N GLY A 275 -2.52 -6.67 -6.67
CA GLY A 275 -3.71 -7.39 -7.07
C GLY A 275 -3.58 -7.90 -8.50
N ARG A 276 -4.68 -8.42 -9.04
CA ARG A 276 -4.75 -8.84 -10.45
C ARG A 276 -5.43 -7.75 -11.28
N ALA A 277 -4.72 -7.22 -12.27
CA ALA A 277 -5.24 -6.35 -13.30
C ALA A 277 -5.20 -7.11 -14.64
N SER A 278 -6.37 -7.39 -15.23
CA SER A 278 -6.49 -8.14 -16.49
C SER A 278 -5.73 -9.48 -16.49
N GLY A 279 -5.76 -10.20 -15.36
CA GLY A 279 -5.08 -11.49 -15.18
C GLY A 279 -3.60 -11.39 -14.78
N VAL A 280 -2.99 -10.22 -14.88
CA VAL A 280 -1.58 -9.99 -14.57
C VAL A 280 -1.44 -9.37 -13.17
N LEU A 281 -0.39 -9.74 -12.45
CA LEU A 281 -0.06 -9.15 -11.16
C LEU A 281 0.31 -7.67 -11.35
N ALA A 282 -0.25 -6.76 -10.57
CA ALA A 282 0.04 -5.32 -10.65
C ALA A 282 -0.17 -4.65 -9.28
N ILE A 283 0.34 -3.43 -9.12
CA ILE A 283 0.00 -2.59 -7.96
C ILE A 283 -1.52 -2.46 -7.86
N ALA A 284 -2.05 -2.66 -6.65
CA ALA A 284 -3.45 -3.03 -6.39
C ALA A 284 -4.48 -2.00 -6.90
N ASN A 285 -4.14 -0.72 -6.87
CA ASN A 285 -5.04 0.35 -7.27
C ASN A 285 -4.25 1.58 -7.78
N PRO A 286 -4.91 2.45 -8.57
CA PRO A 286 -4.37 3.74 -9.02
C PRO A 286 -3.71 4.58 -7.94
N ILE A 287 -4.38 4.80 -6.81
CA ILE A 287 -3.85 5.65 -5.73
C ILE A 287 -2.50 5.12 -5.22
N TYR A 288 -2.35 3.81 -5.04
CA TYR A 288 -1.08 3.20 -4.63
C TYR A 288 0.01 3.31 -5.69
N ARG A 289 -0.31 3.30 -6.98
CA ARG A 289 0.68 3.57 -8.04
C ARG A 289 1.28 4.97 -7.92
N GLU A 290 0.55 5.90 -7.31
CA GLU A 290 1.03 7.25 -7.06
C GLU A 290 1.76 7.39 -5.73
N ILE A 291 1.23 6.78 -4.67
CA ILE A 291 1.77 6.88 -3.32
C ILE A 291 3.09 6.12 -3.19
N ILE A 292 3.20 4.90 -3.74
CA ILE A 292 4.39 4.05 -3.55
C ILE A 292 5.67 4.78 -4.01
N PRO A 293 5.78 5.32 -5.24
CA PRO A 293 6.96 6.06 -5.65
C PRO A 293 7.25 7.29 -4.79
N ARG A 294 6.21 8.01 -4.35
CA ARG A 294 6.36 9.20 -3.48
C ARG A 294 6.92 8.82 -2.12
N GLN A 295 6.45 7.72 -1.53
CA GLN A 295 6.96 7.22 -0.26
C GLN A 295 8.41 6.75 -0.38
N LEU A 296 8.76 6.09 -1.48
CA LEU A 296 10.14 5.66 -1.76
C LEU A 296 11.11 6.83 -2.00
N THR A 297 10.60 8.03 -2.28
CA THR A 297 11.42 9.19 -2.68
C THR A 297 11.24 10.43 -1.80
N ALA A 298 10.55 10.29 -0.66
CA ALA A 298 10.18 11.43 0.18
C ALA A 298 11.38 12.23 0.69
N VAL A 299 12.51 11.57 0.98
CA VAL A 299 13.74 12.22 1.44
C VAL A 299 14.40 13.00 0.29
N GLN A 300 14.43 12.41 -0.91
CA GLN A 300 15.00 13.03 -2.12
C GLN A 300 14.29 14.33 -2.47
N GLN A 301 12.96 14.37 -2.31
CA GLN A 301 12.19 15.59 -2.56
C GLN A 301 12.61 16.75 -1.66
N ILE A 302 12.96 16.47 -0.40
CA ILE A 302 13.44 17.48 0.56
C ILE A 302 14.81 18.01 0.12
N ASP A 303 15.72 17.12 -0.30
CA ASP A 303 17.04 17.53 -0.76
C ASP A 303 16.96 18.37 -2.05
N PHE A 304 16.03 18.04 -2.96
CA PHE A 304 15.74 18.86 -4.14
C PHE A 304 15.17 20.23 -3.81
N GLU A 305 14.39 20.34 -2.74
CA GLU A 305 13.80 21.61 -2.32
C GLU A 305 14.85 22.66 -1.97
N ALA A 306 15.98 22.24 -1.41
CA ALA A 306 17.09 23.13 -1.11
C ALA A 306 17.84 23.62 -2.36
N GLN A 307 17.78 22.88 -3.48
CA GLN A 307 18.64 23.10 -4.64
C GLN A 307 17.92 23.65 -5.88
N TYR A 308 16.64 23.33 -6.07
CA TYR A 308 15.89 23.65 -7.29
C TYR A 308 14.59 24.41 -6.99
N GLN A 309 14.36 25.49 -7.75
CA GLN A 309 13.12 26.27 -7.68
C GLN A 309 12.32 26.13 -8.97
N SER A 310 11.01 25.88 -8.84
CA SER A 310 10.11 25.69 -9.99
C SER A 310 10.14 26.87 -10.96
N ALA A 311 10.24 28.10 -10.44
CA ALA A 311 10.28 29.33 -11.23
C ALA A 311 11.41 29.37 -12.28
N TRP A 312 12.50 28.62 -12.08
CA TRP A 312 13.60 28.57 -13.04
C TRP A 312 13.24 27.86 -14.35
N PHE A 313 12.21 27.02 -14.32
CA PHE A 313 11.78 26.20 -15.46
C PHE A 313 10.51 26.74 -16.12
N ILE A 314 9.96 27.87 -15.64
CA ILE A 314 8.77 28.48 -16.22
C ILE A 314 9.21 29.54 -17.23
N GLY A 315 8.67 29.43 -18.46
CA GLY A 315 8.90 30.39 -19.52
C GLY A 315 8.16 31.72 -19.28
N PRO A 316 8.50 32.78 -20.04
CA PRO A 316 7.81 34.08 -19.94
C PRO A 316 6.32 34.00 -20.29
N ASP A 317 5.92 32.98 -21.06
CA ASP A 317 4.55 32.66 -21.47
C ASP A 317 3.80 31.80 -20.42
N GLY A 318 4.43 31.50 -19.29
CA GLY A 318 3.87 30.68 -18.22
C GLY A 318 3.93 29.17 -18.47
N ARG A 319 4.49 28.72 -19.60
CA ARG A 319 4.66 27.29 -19.91
C ARG A 319 5.85 26.69 -19.17
N LEU A 320 5.80 25.38 -18.93
CA LEU A 320 6.92 24.64 -18.39
C LEU A 320 7.94 24.35 -19.51
N ASN A 321 9.16 24.82 -19.34
CA ASN A 321 10.27 24.53 -20.24
C ASN A 321 10.87 23.15 -19.89
N LEU A 322 10.20 22.10 -20.39
CA LEU A 322 10.63 20.71 -20.19
C LEU A 322 12.03 20.42 -20.70
N PRO A 323 12.45 20.88 -21.89
CA PRO A 323 13.84 20.70 -22.31
C PRO A 323 14.88 21.25 -21.33
N LYS A 324 14.63 22.43 -20.75
CA LYS A 324 15.53 23.01 -19.74
C LYS A 324 15.50 22.20 -18.44
N LEU A 325 14.32 21.74 -18.03
CA LEU A 325 14.13 20.91 -16.84
C LEU A 325 14.88 19.57 -16.98
N LEU A 326 14.69 18.87 -18.09
CA LEU A 326 15.32 17.57 -18.33
C LEU A 326 16.84 17.68 -18.52
N ALA A 327 17.32 18.77 -19.12
CA ALA A 327 18.75 19.06 -19.17
C ALA A 327 19.34 19.28 -17.76
N ALA A 328 18.65 20.01 -16.89
CA ALA A 328 19.07 20.19 -15.50
C ALA A 328 19.05 18.86 -14.74
N PHE A 329 18.04 18.03 -14.95
CA PHE A 329 17.98 16.69 -14.40
C PHE A 329 19.13 15.79 -14.90
N GLN A 330 19.51 15.86 -16.18
CA GLN A 330 20.65 15.14 -16.75
C GLN A 330 21.96 15.48 -16.04
N VAL A 331 22.19 16.78 -15.79
CA VAL A 331 23.37 17.26 -15.06
C VAL A 331 23.34 16.75 -13.61
N PHE A 332 22.21 16.91 -12.93
CA PHE A 332 22.00 16.40 -11.59
C PHE A 332 22.27 14.89 -11.51
N PHE A 333 21.66 14.12 -12.42
CA PHE A 333 21.76 12.66 -12.44
C PHE A 333 23.21 12.24 -12.66
N ARG A 334 23.95 12.90 -13.54
CA ARG A 334 25.39 12.67 -13.71
C ARG A 334 26.20 12.92 -12.45
N GLU A 335 25.93 14.00 -11.73
CA GLU A 335 26.73 14.43 -10.57
C GLU A 335 26.44 13.61 -9.31
N HIS A 336 25.27 12.99 -9.24
CA HIS A 336 24.76 12.43 -8.00
C HIS A 336 24.34 10.95 -8.10
N SER A 337 24.01 10.43 -9.28
CA SER A 337 23.38 9.10 -9.39
C SER A 337 24.14 7.96 -8.73
N GLU A 338 25.48 7.94 -8.73
CA GLU A 338 26.27 6.85 -8.11
C GLU A 338 26.01 6.75 -6.60
N HIS A 339 26.20 7.85 -5.87
CA HIS A 339 25.98 7.93 -4.42
C HIS A 339 24.53 7.67 -4.03
N TRP A 340 23.59 8.04 -4.91
CA TRP A 340 22.18 7.91 -4.66
C TRP A 340 21.64 6.52 -4.97
N ILE A 341 21.99 5.94 -6.12
CA ILE A 341 21.58 4.59 -6.53
C ILE A 341 22.10 3.55 -5.53
N GLU A 342 23.28 3.74 -4.95
CA GLU A 342 23.80 2.83 -3.91
C GLU A 342 22.96 2.84 -2.63
N ARG A 343 22.36 3.99 -2.29
CA ARG A 343 21.53 4.19 -1.09
C ARG A 343 20.06 3.82 -1.30
N PHE A 344 19.60 3.73 -2.54
CA PHE A 344 18.25 3.26 -2.82
C PHE A 344 18.14 1.77 -2.54
N ASP A 345 17.17 1.40 -1.71
CA ASP A 345 16.77 0.00 -1.60
C ASP A 345 16.31 -0.52 -2.97
N TYR A 346 15.58 0.30 -3.72
CA TYR A 346 15.06 0.00 -5.07
C TYR A 346 16.08 0.41 -6.15
N LYS A 347 17.19 -0.32 -6.26
CA LYS A 347 18.31 -0.01 -7.15
C LYS A 347 17.95 -0.01 -8.64
N GLU A 348 17.04 -0.88 -9.07
CA GLU A 348 16.62 -0.98 -10.47
C GLU A 348 15.65 0.14 -10.86
N ALA A 349 14.72 0.47 -9.97
CA ALA A 349 13.77 1.57 -10.17
C ALA A 349 14.38 2.95 -9.85
N GLY A 350 15.55 2.98 -9.20
CA GLY A 350 16.22 4.19 -8.69
C GLY A 350 16.24 5.37 -9.67
N PRO A 351 16.69 5.21 -10.94
CA PRO A 351 16.71 6.33 -11.88
C PRO A 351 15.33 6.91 -12.20
N GLN A 352 14.31 6.05 -12.35
CA GLN A 352 12.94 6.46 -12.61
C GLN A 352 12.32 7.13 -11.39
N LEU A 353 12.58 6.58 -10.19
CA LEU A 353 12.15 7.15 -8.91
C LEU A 353 12.77 8.53 -8.68
N LEU A 354 14.07 8.70 -8.96
CA LEU A 354 14.78 9.98 -8.86
C LEU A 354 14.19 11.04 -9.79
N LEU A 355 13.94 10.69 -11.06
CA LEU A 355 13.27 11.59 -12.00
C LEU A 355 11.89 11.99 -11.48
N GLN A 356 11.10 11.04 -10.98
CA GLN A 356 9.78 11.35 -10.45
C GLN A 356 9.86 12.31 -9.26
N ALA A 357 10.79 12.10 -8.34
CA ALA A 357 10.99 12.98 -7.20
C ALA A 357 11.40 14.40 -7.64
N PHE A 358 12.27 14.50 -8.65
CA PHE A 358 12.68 15.77 -9.24
C PHE A 358 11.50 16.50 -9.90
N LEU A 359 10.73 15.79 -10.72
CA LEU A 359 9.52 16.33 -11.36
C LEU A 359 8.48 16.72 -10.34
N GLN A 360 8.22 15.90 -9.32
CA GLN A 360 7.26 16.21 -8.25
C GLN A 360 7.65 17.48 -7.52
N ARG A 361 8.94 17.74 -7.29
CA ARG A 361 9.37 19.00 -6.67
C ARG A 361 9.07 20.22 -7.56
N ILE A 362 9.29 20.10 -8.86
CA ILE A 362 9.17 21.24 -9.79
C ILE A 362 7.73 21.47 -10.21
N VAL A 363 7.01 20.40 -10.56
CA VAL A 363 5.68 20.42 -11.16
C VAL A 363 4.58 20.60 -10.09
N ASN A 364 4.69 19.99 -8.90
CA ASN A 364 3.62 20.11 -7.89
C ASN A 364 3.44 21.52 -7.29
N GLY A 365 4.33 22.47 -7.62
CA GLY A 365 4.13 23.89 -7.34
C GLY A 365 3.23 24.62 -8.35
N GLY A 366 2.82 23.95 -9.45
CA GLY A 366 2.01 24.54 -10.52
C GLY A 366 1.02 23.61 -11.23
N GLY A 367 1.14 22.28 -11.20
CA GLY A 367 0.18 21.33 -11.83
C GLY A 367 0.37 19.86 -11.40
N PRO A 368 -0.56 18.94 -11.74
CA PRO A 368 -0.42 17.52 -11.42
C PRO A 368 0.47 16.76 -12.42
N ILE A 369 1.10 15.68 -11.94
CA ILE A 369 1.75 14.66 -12.78
C ILE A 369 0.87 13.42 -12.74
N GLU A 370 0.22 13.11 -13.86
CA GLU A 370 -0.59 11.92 -14.00
C GLU A 370 0.24 10.73 -14.49
N ARG A 371 -0.18 9.53 -14.12
CA ARG A 371 0.34 8.27 -14.65
C ARG A 371 -0.79 7.62 -15.42
N GLU A 372 -0.62 7.33 -16.71
CA GLU A 372 -1.76 6.86 -17.49
C GLU A 372 -2.31 5.50 -17.01
N TYR A 373 -3.63 5.48 -16.90
CA TYR A 373 -4.51 4.36 -16.61
C TYR A 373 -5.02 3.70 -17.89
N GLY A 374 -4.11 3.12 -18.70
CA GLY A 374 -4.45 2.53 -20.00
C GLY A 374 -3.93 1.11 -20.16
N LEU A 375 -4.77 0.12 -19.84
CA LEU A 375 -4.68 -1.28 -20.30
C LEU A 375 -3.32 -1.98 -20.16
N GLY A 376 -3.04 -2.48 -18.95
CA GLY A 376 -2.38 -3.78 -18.78
C GLY A 376 -0.87 -3.86 -19.00
N ARG A 377 -0.16 -2.74 -19.16
CA ARG A 377 1.30 -2.76 -19.29
C ARG A 377 1.92 -1.92 -18.18
N MET A 378 2.28 -2.61 -17.10
CA MET A 378 2.96 -2.15 -15.88
C MET A 378 4.16 -1.20 -16.11
N ARG A 379 4.00 0.03 -16.61
CA ARG A 379 5.13 0.90 -16.93
C ARG A 379 4.97 2.29 -16.35
N THR A 380 6.11 2.89 -16.02
CA THR A 380 6.24 4.26 -15.52
C THR A 380 6.25 5.22 -16.71
N ASP A 381 5.09 5.40 -17.31
CA ASP A 381 4.88 6.41 -18.35
C ASP A 381 4.22 7.63 -17.67
N LEU A 382 4.83 8.81 -17.81
CA LEU A 382 4.39 10.02 -17.11
C LEU A 382 3.68 10.96 -18.07
N LEU A 383 2.53 11.49 -17.66
CA LEU A 383 1.84 12.59 -18.31
C LEU A 383 1.94 13.81 -17.41
N ILE A 384 2.63 14.85 -17.87
CA ILE A 384 2.71 16.12 -17.18
C ILE A 384 1.55 16.98 -17.66
N LEU A 385 0.73 17.45 -16.71
CA LEU A 385 -0.33 18.42 -16.94
C LEU A 385 0.06 19.74 -16.27
N TRP A 386 0.52 20.70 -17.06
CA TRP A 386 0.95 21.99 -16.56
C TRP A 386 -0.06 23.07 -16.91
N PRO A 387 -0.85 23.60 -15.96
CA PRO A 387 -1.76 24.69 -16.25
C PRO A 387 -0.96 25.96 -16.54
N TYR A 388 -1.33 26.64 -17.61
CA TYR A 388 -0.77 27.94 -17.99
C TYR A 388 -1.90 28.82 -18.50
N GLY A 389 -1.89 30.10 -18.13
CA GLY A 389 -3.00 31.01 -18.45
C GLY A 389 -4.36 30.54 -17.90
N VAL A 390 -5.43 31.16 -18.36
CA VAL A 390 -6.80 30.83 -17.92
C VAL A 390 -7.32 29.66 -18.75
N GLY A 391 -7.48 28.50 -18.13
CA GLY A 391 -8.10 27.32 -18.74
C GLY A 391 -7.24 26.59 -19.77
N GLN A 392 -5.94 26.89 -19.88
CA GLN A 392 -5.03 26.16 -20.76
C GLN A 392 -4.14 25.22 -19.96
N VAL A 393 -3.86 24.05 -20.53
CA VAL A 393 -3.03 23.01 -19.91
C VAL A 393 -2.07 22.50 -20.96
N GLN A 394 -0.77 22.57 -20.66
CA GLN A 394 0.29 22.00 -21.48
C GLN A 394 0.37 20.52 -21.11
N LYS A 395 0.34 19.67 -22.12
CA LYS A 395 0.40 18.22 -21.96
C LYS A 395 1.72 17.70 -22.52
N ALA A 396 2.48 16.99 -21.71
CA ALA A 396 3.69 16.34 -22.18
C ALA A 396 3.77 14.89 -21.72
N VAL A 397 4.09 14.00 -22.66
CA VAL A 397 4.30 12.59 -22.34
C VAL A 397 5.78 12.29 -22.19
N MET A 398 6.10 11.44 -21.21
CA MET A 398 7.45 10.94 -20.98
C MET A 398 7.43 9.42 -20.85
N GLU A 399 8.14 8.76 -21.77
CA GLU A 399 8.41 7.32 -21.71
C GLU A 399 9.77 7.09 -21.06
N LEU A 400 9.84 6.20 -20.07
CA LEU A 400 11.08 5.90 -19.35
C LEU A 400 11.57 4.49 -19.67
N LYS A 401 12.84 4.36 -20.08
CA LYS A 401 13.49 3.08 -20.37
C LYS A 401 14.76 2.90 -19.58
N ILE A 402 14.93 1.70 -19.00
CA ILE A 402 16.23 1.23 -18.54
C ILE A 402 16.91 0.51 -19.72
N LEU A 403 18.17 0.84 -19.96
CA LEU A 403 18.97 0.21 -21.01
C LEU A 403 19.41 -1.20 -20.59
N HIS A 404 18.69 -2.23 -21.02
CA HIS A 404 19.05 -3.63 -20.80
C HIS A 404 19.69 -4.32 -22.02
N LYS A 405 19.43 -3.80 -23.23
CA LYS A 405 19.90 -4.35 -24.52
C LYS A 405 20.72 -3.28 -25.26
N GLY A 406 20.88 -3.40 -26.57
CA GLY A 406 21.51 -2.36 -27.39
C GLY A 406 20.67 -1.08 -27.47
N LEU A 407 21.35 0.07 -27.40
CA LEU A 407 20.75 1.42 -27.42
C LEU A 407 19.77 1.61 -28.59
N ALA A 408 20.16 1.21 -29.80
CA ALA A 408 19.32 1.35 -30.98
C ALA A 408 17.97 0.61 -30.86
N ARG A 409 17.97 -0.60 -30.27
CA ARG A 409 16.74 -1.37 -30.08
C ARG A 409 15.86 -0.75 -29.00
N THR A 410 16.46 -0.23 -27.93
CA THR A 410 15.74 0.48 -26.87
C THR A 410 15.08 1.75 -27.40
N ILE A 411 15.79 2.53 -28.22
CA ILE A 411 15.25 3.73 -28.87
C ILE A 411 14.10 3.36 -29.79
N ALA A 412 14.27 2.38 -30.69
CA ALA A 412 13.21 1.99 -31.63
C ALA A 412 11.93 1.55 -30.91
N ALA A 413 12.06 0.74 -29.85
CA ALA A 413 10.91 0.31 -29.05
C ALA A 413 10.29 1.46 -28.24
N GLY A 414 11.12 2.37 -27.71
CA GLY A 414 10.67 3.55 -26.98
C GLY A 414 9.91 4.54 -27.86
N LEU A 415 10.42 4.86 -29.06
CA LEU A 415 9.78 5.80 -29.98
C LEU A 415 8.35 5.39 -30.35
N ALA A 416 8.12 4.11 -30.65
CA ALA A 416 6.79 3.61 -30.96
C ALA A 416 5.82 3.80 -29.78
N GLN A 417 6.28 3.54 -28.56
CA GLN A 417 5.47 3.64 -27.34
C GLN A 417 5.19 5.09 -26.95
N THR A 418 6.21 5.94 -27.03
CA THR A 418 6.09 7.38 -26.81
C THR A 418 5.13 8.02 -27.81
N TYR A 419 5.16 7.58 -29.08
CA TYR A 419 4.21 8.03 -30.10
C TYR A 419 2.77 7.61 -29.77
N GLU A 420 2.53 6.33 -29.49
CA GLU A 420 1.21 5.82 -29.11
C GLU A 420 0.64 6.58 -27.90
N TYR A 421 1.47 6.85 -26.89
CA TYR A 421 1.06 7.58 -25.69
C TYR A 421 0.74 9.05 -25.99
N ARG A 422 1.59 9.73 -26.78
CA ARG A 422 1.36 11.12 -27.18
C ARG A 422 0.03 11.29 -27.92
N ASP A 423 -0.23 10.40 -28.89
CA ASP A 423 -1.44 10.43 -29.72
C ASP A 423 -2.70 10.27 -28.86
N ARG A 424 -2.68 9.27 -27.97
CA ARG A 424 -3.79 8.99 -27.03
C ARG A 424 -4.10 10.14 -26.09
N CYS A 425 -3.07 10.83 -25.59
CA CYS A 425 -3.23 11.96 -24.66
C CYS A 425 -3.44 13.31 -25.34
N ALA A 426 -3.32 13.36 -26.68
CA ALA A 426 -3.23 14.59 -27.46
C ALA A 426 -2.18 15.56 -26.87
N ALA A 427 -0.98 15.04 -26.58
CA ALA A 427 0.08 15.80 -25.93
C ALA A 427 0.86 16.69 -26.90
N ASP A 428 1.23 17.88 -26.42
CA ASP A 428 1.99 18.89 -27.16
C ASP A 428 3.43 18.42 -27.39
N GLU A 429 4.03 17.82 -26.35
CA GLU A 429 5.43 17.42 -26.29
C GLU A 429 5.57 15.93 -25.95
N ALA A 430 6.63 15.31 -26.46
CA ALA A 430 6.92 13.91 -26.25
C ALA A 430 8.41 13.66 -26.02
N HIS A 431 8.72 13.01 -24.91
CA HIS A 431 10.09 12.76 -24.48
C HIS A 431 10.32 11.27 -24.22
N LEU A 432 11.42 10.74 -24.73
CA LEU A 432 11.90 9.39 -24.43
C LEU A 432 13.19 9.50 -23.61
N LEU A 433 13.16 9.00 -22.38
CA LEU A 433 14.32 9.01 -21.48
C LEU A 433 14.89 7.60 -21.36
N ILE A 434 16.19 7.47 -21.59
CA ILE A 434 16.92 6.21 -21.54
C ILE A 434 17.98 6.30 -20.46
N PHE A 435 17.82 5.49 -19.43
CA PHE A 435 18.73 5.38 -18.30
C PHE A 435 19.73 4.23 -18.52
N ASP A 436 21.00 4.57 -18.60
CA ASP A 436 22.11 3.65 -18.76
C ASP A 436 22.85 3.41 -17.44
N ARG A 437 22.55 2.27 -16.82
CA ARG A 437 23.13 1.87 -15.53
C ARG A 437 24.51 1.20 -15.64
N SER A 438 25.11 1.13 -16.84
CA SER A 438 26.41 0.49 -17.01
C SER A 438 27.55 1.36 -16.44
N GLU A 439 28.75 0.82 -16.25
CA GLU A 439 29.93 1.58 -15.80
C GLU A 439 30.58 2.43 -16.91
N ARG A 440 29.86 2.71 -18.01
CA ARG A 440 30.40 3.50 -19.13
C ARG A 440 30.64 4.94 -18.72
N ALA A 441 31.56 5.61 -19.41
CA ALA A 441 31.83 7.02 -19.18
C ALA A 441 30.58 7.87 -19.42
N TRP A 442 30.34 8.87 -18.57
CA TRP A 442 29.19 9.77 -18.69
C TRP A 442 29.11 10.48 -20.05
N SER A 443 30.25 10.74 -20.69
CA SER A 443 30.31 11.30 -22.05
C SER A 443 29.66 10.40 -23.12
N GLU A 444 29.55 9.11 -22.87
CA GLU A 444 28.90 8.14 -23.77
C GLU A 444 27.42 7.92 -23.44
N LYS A 445 27.02 8.25 -22.21
CA LYS A 445 25.65 8.09 -21.71
C LYS A 445 24.80 9.32 -21.97
N VAL A 446 25.37 10.50 -21.72
CA VAL A 446 24.66 11.78 -21.78
C VAL A 446 24.53 12.25 -23.22
N PHE A 447 23.31 12.22 -23.74
CA PHE A 447 23.00 12.82 -25.04
C PHE A 447 21.58 13.37 -25.05
N ARG A 448 21.34 14.29 -25.98
CA ARG A 448 20.01 14.75 -26.35
C ARG A 448 19.93 14.80 -27.87
N ARG A 449 18.88 14.22 -28.45
CA ARG A 449 18.64 14.30 -29.89
C ARG A 449 17.16 14.24 -30.23
N SER A 450 16.78 14.88 -31.33
CA SER A 450 15.42 14.81 -31.86
C SER A 450 15.31 13.67 -32.86
N GLU A 451 14.37 12.76 -32.65
CA GLU A 451 14.07 11.66 -33.57
C GLU A 451 12.70 11.89 -34.20
N GLN A 452 12.58 11.60 -35.51
CA GLN A 452 11.31 11.65 -36.21
C GLN A 452 10.69 10.26 -36.23
N PHE A 453 9.48 10.12 -35.69
CA PHE A 453 8.73 8.87 -35.74
C PHE A 453 7.30 9.17 -36.22
N GLN A 454 6.93 8.59 -37.37
CA GLN A 454 5.61 8.80 -38.00
C GLN A 454 5.22 10.30 -38.15
N GLY A 455 6.20 11.15 -38.48
CA GLY A 455 5.99 12.59 -38.69
C GLY A 455 5.90 13.43 -37.41
N VAL A 456 6.12 12.82 -36.24
CA VAL A 456 6.18 13.48 -34.95
C VAL A 456 7.62 13.53 -34.46
N ALA A 457 8.04 14.71 -34.00
CA ALA A 457 9.32 14.89 -33.31
C ALA A 457 9.23 14.35 -31.87
N ILE A 458 10.14 13.45 -31.49
CA ILE A 458 10.28 12.95 -30.13
C ILE A 458 11.70 13.28 -29.65
N GLU A 459 11.80 13.98 -28.53
CA GLU A 459 13.09 14.32 -27.93
C GLU A 459 13.60 13.14 -27.12
N VAL A 460 14.74 12.58 -27.51
CA VAL A 460 15.38 11.43 -26.85
C VAL A 460 16.55 11.90 -25.98
N TRP A 461 16.54 11.46 -24.73
CA TRP A 461 17.52 11.81 -23.70
C TRP A 461 18.22 10.53 -23.23
N GLY A 462 19.54 10.50 -23.31
CA GLY A 462 20.35 9.46 -22.68
C GLY A 462 20.96 9.98 -21.39
N MET A 463 20.93 9.21 -20.33
CA MET A 463 21.57 9.57 -19.06
C MET A 463 22.06 8.33 -18.33
#